data_AF-A0AAD3QVY4-F1
#
_entry.id   AF-A0AAD3QVY4-F1
#
_cell.length_a   1.000
_cell.length_b   1.000
_cell.length_c   1.000
_cell.angle_alpha   90.00
_cell.angle_beta   90.00
_cell.angle_gamma   90.00
#
_symmetry.space_group_name_H-M   'P 1'
#
loop_
_entity.id
_entity.type
_entity.pdbx_description
1 polymer ?
#
loop_
_entity_poly.entity_id
_entity_poly.type
_entity_poly.pdbx_seq_one_letter_code
_entity_poly.pdbx_strand_id
1 'polypeptide(L)'
;MSSSCGSVCLLVLLGVVMAFGNPLNYLPETLRQSHESIADVLRLKEPEIGENRLFRFVVDSINTSCQRKEDIQLMNATLGVYMRIFSSILQHSHHQHHDETSALLDQVPSSNRSQVKSNVKELQKMMEKLRLRLSQVNLNRKDMMSELNKIKVDDPVDQRKALAEFERVYMAASLITS
;
A
#
# COMPACT_ATOMS: atom_id res chain seq x y z
N MET A 1 11.40 -10.42 62.29
CA MET A 1 10.41 -11.43 61.86
C MET A 1 10.11 -11.18 60.39
N SER A 2 10.33 -12.20 59.58
CA SER A 2 10.10 -12.24 58.13
C SER A 2 8.61 -12.25 57.82
N SER A 3 8.19 -11.57 56.75
CA SER A 3 6.99 -11.97 56.00
C SER A 3 7.09 -11.51 54.54
N SER A 4 7.33 -12.49 53.68
CA SER A 4 7.26 -12.46 52.22
C SER A 4 5.82 -12.29 51.72
N CYS A 5 5.64 -11.77 50.51
CA CYS A 5 4.87 -12.39 49.40
C CYS A 5 4.31 -11.32 48.45
N GLY A 6 4.44 -11.53 47.13
CA GLY A 6 3.64 -10.82 46.13
C GLY A 6 4.41 -10.25 44.94
N SER A 7 5.01 -11.13 44.13
CA SER A 7 5.26 -10.90 42.70
C SER A 7 4.01 -10.35 41.99
N VAL A 8 4.14 -9.40 41.05
CA VAL A 8 3.86 -9.60 39.61
C VAL A 8 4.43 -8.41 38.84
N CYS A 9 5.45 -8.69 38.00
CA CYS A 9 5.90 -7.82 36.92
C CYS A 9 4.73 -7.50 35.97
N LEU A 10 4.30 -6.23 35.92
CA LEU A 10 3.34 -5.78 34.91
C LEU A 10 4.07 -5.53 33.57
N LEU A 11 4.03 -6.60 32.79
CA LEU A 11 4.01 -6.72 31.33
C LEU A 11 4.04 -5.41 30.52
N VAL A 12 5.14 -5.26 29.79
CA VAL A 12 5.22 -5.04 28.32
C VAL A 12 3.87 -4.95 27.62
N LEU A 13 3.67 -3.89 26.81
CA LEU A 13 3.26 -3.93 25.38
C LEU A 13 2.57 -2.63 24.96
N LEU A 14 3.27 -1.81 24.18
CA LEU A 14 2.88 -1.34 22.84
C LEU A 14 3.70 -0.11 22.45
N GLY A 15 4.96 -0.37 22.13
CA GLY A 15 5.63 0.40 21.09
C GLY A 15 4.98 0.06 19.75
N VAL A 16 3.88 0.71 19.42
CA VAL A 16 3.54 1.01 18.04
C VAL A 16 3.49 2.52 17.97
N VAL A 17 4.69 3.12 17.96
CA VAL A 17 4.86 4.40 17.29
C VAL A 17 4.27 4.17 15.91
N MET A 18 3.17 4.85 15.61
CA MET A 18 2.71 4.98 14.25
C MET A 18 3.88 5.60 13.50
N ALA A 19 4.64 4.75 12.80
CA ALA A 19 5.50 5.19 11.74
C ALA A 19 4.54 5.77 10.69
N PHE A 20 4.15 7.03 10.87
CA PHE A 20 3.81 7.92 9.78
C PHE A 20 5.13 8.13 9.02
N GLY A 21 5.55 7.06 8.35
CA GLY A 21 6.63 7.10 7.40
C GLY A 21 6.21 8.03 6.30
N ASN A 22 6.97 9.11 6.15
CA ASN A 22 6.99 9.94 4.97
C ASN A 22 6.88 9.02 3.74
N PRO A 23 5.86 9.15 2.86
CA PRO A 23 5.58 8.16 1.81
C PRO A 23 6.72 7.97 0.78
N LEU A 24 7.76 8.80 0.86
CA LEU A 24 8.95 8.76 0.01
C LEU A 24 10.11 7.89 0.54
N ASN A 25 10.09 7.44 1.80
CA ASN A 25 11.23 6.72 2.41
C ASN A 25 11.15 5.18 2.38
N TYR A 26 10.22 4.60 1.61
CA TYR A 26 10.07 3.15 1.52
C TYR A 26 9.92 2.68 0.07
N LEU A 27 10.82 3.11 -0.81
CA LEU A 27 10.99 2.42 -2.09
C LEU A 27 11.87 1.18 -1.83
N PRO A 28 11.35 -0.06 -1.94
CA PRO A 28 12.20 -1.23 -1.76
C PRO A 28 13.32 -1.20 -2.79
N GLU A 29 14.56 -1.44 -2.38
CA GLU A 29 15.72 -1.45 -3.27
C GLU A 29 15.52 -2.42 -4.46
N THR A 30 14.84 -3.54 -4.21
CA THR A 30 14.45 -4.51 -5.24
C THR A 30 13.48 -3.95 -6.28
N LEU A 31 12.59 -3.04 -5.88
CA LEU A 31 11.69 -2.34 -6.80
C LEU A 31 12.48 -1.37 -7.68
N ARG A 32 13.37 -0.59 -7.07
CA ARG A 32 14.26 0.33 -7.79
C ARG A 32 15.09 -0.41 -8.83
N GLN A 33 15.79 -1.47 -8.42
CA GLN A 33 16.63 -2.29 -9.30
C GLN A 33 15.82 -2.97 -10.43
N SER A 34 14.67 -3.55 -10.12
CA SER A 34 13.83 -4.22 -11.14
C SER A 34 13.31 -3.23 -12.17
N HIS A 35 12.94 -2.02 -11.73
CA HIS A 35 12.47 -0.95 -12.60
C HIS A 35 13.60 -0.36 -13.45
N GLU A 36 14.73 -0.01 -12.84
CA GLU A 36 15.92 0.50 -13.54
C GLU A 36 16.42 -0.49 -14.60
N SER A 37 16.43 -1.79 -14.27
CA SER A 37 16.90 -2.86 -15.18
C SER A 37 16.05 -3.02 -16.44
N ILE A 38 14.78 -2.61 -16.44
CA ILE A 38 13.91 -2.65 -17.63
C ILE A 38 13.70 -1.28 -18.28
N ALA A 39 14.08 -0.18 -17.62
CA ALA A 39 13.75 1.18 -18.05
C ALA A 39 14.31 1.50 -19.44
N ASP A 40 15.57 1.20 -19.71
CA ASP A 40 16.17 1.48 -21.02
C ASP A 40 15.66 0.52 -22.09
N VAL A 41 15.53 -0.76 -21.76
CA VAL A 41 15.11 -1.82 -22.68
C VAL A 41 13.67 -1.61 -23.16
N LEU A 42 12.80 -1.14 -22.26
CA LEU A 42 11.39 -0.85 -22.55
C LEU A 42 11.15 0.62 -22.92
N ARG A 43 12.21 1.44 -23.02
CA ARG A 43 12.12 2.86 -23.36
C ARG A 43 11.16 3.63 -22.43
N LEU A 44 11.32 3.44 -21.13
CA LEU A 44 10.47 4.03 -20.10
C LEU A 44 10.88 5.45 -19.68
N LYS A 45 11.90 6.01 -20.32
CA LYS A 45 12.45 7.33 -20.01
C LYS A 45 11.85 8.38 -20.96
N GLU A 46 12.05 9.64 -20.63
CA GLU A 46 11.82 10.71 -21.59
C GLU A 46 12.98 10.72 -22.61
N PRO A 47 12.71 10.98 -23.90
CA PRO A 47 11.44 11.48 -24.47
C PRO A 47 10.43 10.40 -24.90
N GLU A 48 10.74 9.11 -24.82
CA GLU A 48 9.98 8.06 -25.50
C GLU A 48 8.54 7.88 -24.99
N ILE A 49 8.27 8.18 -23.71
CA ILE A 49 6.91 8.10 -23.12
C ILE A 49 6.09 9.38 -23.35
N GLY A 50 6.75 10.52 -23.59
CA GLY A 50 6.09 11.83 -23.65
C GLY A 50 5.52 12.32 -22.30
N GLU A 51 4.90 13.50 -22.30
CA GLU A 51 4.46 14.18 -21.07
C GLU A 51 3.10 13.70 -20.54
N ASN A 52 2.33 12.93 -21.32
CA ASN A 52 0.99 12.51 -20.95
C ASN A 52 1.01 11.35 -19.95
N ARG A 53 0.85 11.68 -18.65
CA ARG A 53 0.94 10.72 -17.56
C ARG A 53 -0.41 10.06 -17.26
N LEU A 54 -0.53 8.76 -17.55
CA LEU A 54 -1.76 7.97 -17.39
C LEU A 54 -2.35 7.93 -15.98
N PHE A 55 -1.52 8.03 -14.93
CA PHE A 55 -1.96 7.88 -13.53
C PHE A 55 -1.75 9.12 -12.68
N ARG A 56 -1.35 10.26 -13.27
CA ARG A 56 -1.06 11.49 -12.51
C ARG A 56 -2.27 11.94 -11.69
N PHE A 57 -3.47 11.87 -12.27
CA PHE A 57 -4.71 12.24 -11.59
C PHE A 57 -4.96 11.43 -10.30
N VAL A 58 -4.54 10.16 -10.25
CA VAL A 58 -4.67 9.32 -9.04
C VAL A 58 -3.76 9.84 -7.94
N VAL A 59 -2.51 10.14 -8.28
CA VAL A 59 -1.50 10.63 -7.32
C VAL A 59 -1.92 12.00 -6.78
N ASP A 60 -2.33 12.90 -7.67
CA ASP A 60 -2.76 14.26 -7.28
C ASP A 60 -4.01 14.21 -6.39
N SER A 61 -4.97 13.33 -6.71
CA SER A 61 -6.18 13.13 -5.89
C SER A 61 -5.85 12.63 -4.48
N ILE A 62 -4.94 11.67 -4.34
CA ILE A 62 -4.60 11.10 -3.03
C ILE A 62 -3.81 12.10 -2.18
N ASN A 63 -2.91 12.87 -2.81
CA ASN A 63 -2.09 13.85 -2.09
C ASN A 63 -2.88 15.02 -1.52
N THR A 64 -4.04 15.33 -2.11
CA THR A 64 -4.90 16.44 -1.70
C THR A 64 -6.11 16.00 -0.87
N SER A 65 -6.31 14.69 -0.72
CA SER A 65 -7.46 14.10 -0.04
C SER A 65 -7.22 13.92 1.46
N CYS A 66 -8.25 14.19 2.26
CA CYS A 66 -8.35 13.76 3.66
C CYS A 66 -9.19 12.47 3.79
N GLN A 67 -9.74 11.96 2.70
CA GLN A 67 -10.69 10.85 2.64
C GLN A 67 -9.95 9.51 2.50
N ARG A 68 -9.30 9.12 3.59
CA ARG A 68 -8.37 7.98 3.64
C ARG A 68 -8.99 6.62 3.28
N LYS A 69 -10.31 6.47 3.30
CA LYS A 69 -10.99 5.23 2.92
C LYS A 69 -11.16 5.16 1.41
N GLU A 70 -11.64 6.25 0.83
CA GLU A 70 -11.81 6.48 -0.61
C GLU A 70 -10.44 6.38 -1.31
N ASP A 71 -9.39 6.96 -0.73
CA ASP A 71 -8.02 6.87 -1.25
C ASP A 71 -7.50 5.42 -1.30
N ILE A 72 -7.80 4.62 -0.27
CA ILE A 72 -7.40 3.20 -0.25
C ILE A 72 -8.14 2.41 -1.33
N GLN A 73 -9.43 2.71 -1.55
CA GLN A 73 -10.21 2.07 -2.62
C GLN A 73 -9.67 2.45 -4.01
N LEU A 74 -9.41 3.74 -4.23
CA LEU A 74 -8.83 4.26 -5.45
C LEU A 74 -7.45 3.65 -5.73
N MET A 75 -6.60 3.56 -4.71
CA MET A 75 -5.29 2.92 -4.83
C MET A 75 -5.44 1.43 -5.13
N ASN A 76 -6.32 0.70 -4.44
CA ASN A 76 -6.55 -0.73 -4.69
C ASN A 76 -7.02 -0.99 -6.14
N ALA A 77 -7.91 -0.14 -6.67
CA ALA A 77 -8.34 -0.20 -8.07
C ALA A 77 -7.17 0.07 -9.03
N THR A 78 -6.35 1.08 -8.73
CA THR A 78 -5.15 1.44 -9.52
C THR A 78 -4.14 0.30 -9.56
N LEU A 79 -3.84 -0.34 -8.43
CA LEU A 79 -2.98 -1.53 -8.38
C LEU A 79 -3.59 -2.69 -9.20
N GLY A 80 -4.91 -2.83 -9.20
CA GLY A 80 -5.63 -3.79 -10.05
C GLY A 80 -5.46 -3.54 -11.55
N VAL A 81 -5.32 -2.28 -11.98
CA VAL A 81 -4.99 -1.93 -13.38
C VAL A 81 -3.57 -2.38 -13.70
N TYR A 82 -2.57 -2.03 -12.87
CA TYR A 82 -1.19 -2.48 -13.07
C TYR A 82 -1.04 -4.00 -13.13
N MET A 83 -1.76 -4.73 -12.28
CA MET A 83 -1.78 -6.20 -12.32
C MET A 83 -2.23 -6.74 -13.68
N ARG A 84 -3.27 -6.15 -14.27
CA ARG A 84 -3.74 -6.52 -15.61
C ARG A 84 -2.73 -6.17 -16.69
N ILE A 85 -2.08 -5.01 -16.59
CA ILE A 85 -1.01 -4.60 -17.51
C ILE A 85 0.16 -5.60 -17.46
N PHE A 86 0.66 -5.94 -16.27
CA PHE A 86 1.75 -6.91 -16.11
C PHE A 86 1.37 -8.29 -16.64
N SER A 87 0.17 -8.78 -16.33
CA SER A 87 -0.32 -10.05 -16.89
C SER A 87 -0.40 -10.01 -18.41
N SER A 88 -0.90 -8.92 -19.00
CA SER A 88 -0.95 -8.73 -20.45
C SER A 88 0.44 -8.79 -21.06
N ILE A 89 1.42 -8.05 -20.51
CA ILE A 89 2.81 -8.08 -20.97
C ILE A 89 3.37 -9.51 -20.93
N LEU A 90 3.08 -10.27 -19.87
CA LEU A 90 3.60 -11.64 -19.70
C LEU A 90 2.92 -12.69 -20.57
N GLN A 91 1.64 -12.51 -20.93
CA GLN A 91 0.82 -13.49 -21.66
C GLN A 91 1.00 -13.47 -23.18
N HIS A 92 1.42 -12.35 -23.77
CA HIS A 92 1.45 -12.17 -25.24
C HIS A 92 2.50 -12.99 -26.01
N SER A 93 3.12 -14.03 -25.43
CA SER A 93 4.21 -14.74 -26.12
C SER A 93 3.81 -15.80 -27.15
N HIS A 94 2.51 -16.11 -27.41
CA HIS A 94 2.13 -17.29 -28.21
C HIS A 94 0.96 -17.17 -29.22
N HIS A 95 0.48 -15.99 -29.60
CA HIS A 95 -0.54 -15.88 -30.66
C HIS A 95 -0.05 -15.10 -31.88
N GLN A 96 0.51 -15.86 -32.84
CA GLN A 96 0.52 -15.48 -34.25
C GLN A 96 -0.94 -15.47 -34.72
N HIS A 97 -1.51 -14.29 -34.99
CA HIS A 97 -2.33 -14.03 -36.18
C HIS A 97 -2.66 -12.52 -36.25
N HIS A 98 -2.44 -12.00 -37.46
CA HIS A 98 -2.80 -10.74 -38.10
C HIS A 98 -3.59 -9.67 -37.32
N ASP A 99 -3.01 -8.47 -37.33
CA ASP A 99 -3.58 -7.15 -37.02
C ASP A 99 -3.99 -6.84 -35.57
N GLU A 100 -3.08 -6.16 -34.85
CA GLU A 100 -3.25 -4.81 -34.27
C GLU A 100 -2.27 -4.62 -33.10
N THR A 101 -1.17 -3.90 -33.35
CA THR A 101 -0.11 -3.51 -32.39
C THR A 101 0.79 -4.64 -31.87
N SER A 102 2.08 -4.60 -32.23
CA SER A 102 3.10 -5.51 -31.68
C SER A 102 3.16 -5.40 -30.15
N ALA A 103 2.99 -6.53 -29.45
CA ALA A 103 3.02 -6.54 -27.99
C ALA A 103 4.38 -6.02 -27.47
N LEU A 104 4.38 -5.40 -26.28
CA LEU A 104 5.57 -4.73 -25.74
C LEU A 104 6.83 -5.63 -25.72
N LEU A 105 6.67 -6.92 -25.41
CA LEU A 105 7.80 -7.87 -25.40
C LEU A 105 8.32 -8.24 -26.79
N ASP A 106 7.49 -8.13 -27.83
CA ASP A 106 7.90 -8.43 -29.20
C ASP A 106 8.81 -7.33 -29.76
N GLN A 107 8.64 -6.10 -29.25
CA GLN A 107 9.48 -4.95 -29.55
C GLN A 107 10.85 -4.99 -28.84
N VAL A 108 11.03 -5.91 -27.88
CA VAL A 108 12.29 -6.10 -27.14
C VAL A 108 13.20 -7.11 -27.87
N PRO A 109 14.51 -6.86 -27.98
CA PRO A 109 15.47 -7.83 -28.50
C PRO A 109 15.36 -9.19 -27.79
N SER A 110 15.40 -10.29 -28.55
CA SER A 110 15.23 -11.64 -28.01
C SER A 110 16.18 -11.96 -26.86
N SER A 111 17.41 -11.43 -26.90
CA SER A 111 18.42 -11.53 -25.83
C SER A 111 17.97 -10.98 -24.48
N ASN A 112 17.07 -9.99 -24.46
CA ASN A 112 16.65 -9.30 -23.25
C ASN A 112 15.25 -9.73 -22.77
N ARG A 113 14.49 -10.47 -23.60
CA ARG A 113 13.08 -10.82 -23.30
C ARG A 113 12.93 -11.64 -22.01
N SER A 114 13.85 -12.56 -21.74
CA SER A 114 13.82 -13.38 -20.51
C SER A 114 14.00 -12.51 -19.25
N GLN A 115 14.97 -11.60 -19.27
CA GLN A 115 15.24 -10.66 -18.17
C GLN A 115 14.05 -9.74 -17.93
N VAL A 116 13.47 -9.15 -19.00
CA VAL A 116 12.29 -8.30 -18.90
C VAL A 116 11.11 -9.06 -18.29
N LYS A 117 10.83 -10.30 -18.75
CA LYS A 117 9.79 -11.15 -18.16
C LYS A 117 10.03 -11.41 -16.67
N SER A 118 11.28 -11.66 -16.27
CA SER A 118 11.64 -11.88 -14.86
C SER A 118 11.35 -10.65 -14.01
N ASN A 119 11.82 -9.48 -14.45
CA ASN A 119 11.63 -8.22 -13.72
C ASN A 119 10.15 -7.81 -13.65
N VAL A 120 9.38 -7.98 -14.73
CA VAL A 120 7.92 -7.72 -14.73
C VAL A 120 7.19 -8.64 -13.75
N LYS A 121 7.57 -9.93 -13.66
CA LYS A 121 7.04 -10.83 -12.63
C LYS A 121 7.39 -10.38 -11.21
N GLU A 122 8.58 -9.85 -10.99
CA GLU A 122 8.97 -9.34 -9.67
C GLU A 122 8.17 -8.09 -9.29
N LEU A 123 8.02 -7.13 -10.22
CA LEU A 123 7.14 -5.97 -10.04
C LEU A 123 5.70 -6.40 -9.73
N GLN A 124 5.17 -7.40 -10.44
CA GLN A 124 3.85 -7.97 -10.21
C GLN A 124 3.70 -8.54 -8.79
N LYS A 125 4.65 -9.35 -8.31
CA LYS A 125 4.66 -9.89 -6.94
C LYS A 125 4.70 -8.80 -5.88
N MET A 126 5.52 -7.76 -6.08
CA MET A 126 5.58 -6.63 -5.15
C MET A 126 4.24 -5.88 -5.09
N MET A 127 3.57 -5.74 -6.23
CA MET A 127 2.25 -5.13 -6.33
C MET A 127 1.17 -5.94 -5.60
N GLU A 128 1.17 -7.27 -5.74
CA GLU A 128 0.27 -8.16 -5.01
C GLU A 128 0.43 -8.03 -3.50
N LYS A 129 1.69 -8.06 -3.01
CA LYS A 129 1.99 -7.86 -1.59
C LYS A 129 1.49 -6.51 -1.08
N LEU A 130 1.67 -5.44 -1.86
CA LEU A 130 1.18 -4.11 -1.49
C LEU A 130 -0.36 -4.06 -1.43
N ARG A 131 -1.03 -4.65 -2.42
CA ARG A 131 -2.49 -4.72 -2.50
C ARG A 131 -3.11 -5.49 -1.34
N LEU A 132 -2.49 -6.60 -0.95
CA LEU A 132 -2.90 -7.38 0.24
C LEU A 132 -2.80 -6.54 1.52
N ARG A 133 -1.68 -5.83 1.72
CA ARG A 133 -1.50 -4.94 2.88
C ARG A 133 -2.53 -3.82 2.92
N LEU A 134 -2.81 -3.18 1.79
CA LEU A 134 -3.85 -2.13 1.70
C LEU A 134 -5.23 -2.68 2.05
N SER A 135 -5.55 -3.89 1.59
CA SER A 135 -6.82 -4.55 1.90
C SER A 135 -6.94 -4.87 3.39
N GLN A 136 -5.86 -5.33 4.04
CA GLN A 136 -5.83 -5.58 5.48
C GLN A 136 -6.03 -4.29 6.30
N VAL A 137 -5.37 -3.19 5.93
CA VAL A 137 -5.55 -1.89 6.59
C VAL A 137 -7.00 -1.41 6.50
N ASN A 138 -7.64 -1.61 5.35
CA ASN A 138 -9.04 -1.24 5.15
C ASN A 138 -9.99 -2.09 6.02
N LEU A 139 -9.76 -3.40 6.10
CA LEU A 139 -10.53 -4.31 6.95
C LEU A 139 -10.40 -3.93 8.43
N ASN A 140 -9.17 -3.79 8.93
CA ASN A 140 -8.92 -3.43 10.33
C ASN A 140 -9.59 -2.10 10.73
N ARG A 141 -9.58 -1.10 9.83
CA ARG A 141 -10.28 0.17 10.07
C ARG A 141 -11.79 -0.01 10.11
N LYS A 142 -12.37 -0.81 9.20
CA LYS A 142 -13.81 -1.10 9.19
C LYS A 142 -14.22 -1.80 10.50
N ASP A 143 -13.40 -2.71 10.99
CA ASP A 143 -13.62 -3.41 12.25
C ASP A 143 -13.57 -2.43 13.44
N MET A 144 -12.57 -1.55 13.52
CA MET A 144 -12.49 -0.51 14.57
C MET A 144 -13.69 0.44 14.55
N MET A 145 -14.14 0.90 13.38
CA MET A 145 -15.33 1.75 13.26
C MET A 145 -16.60 1.03 13.71
N SER A 146 -16.70 -0.28 13.44
CA SER A 146 -17.79 -1.11 13.92
C SER A 146 -17.76 -1.24 15.45
N GLU A 147 -16.59 -1.40 16.08
CA GLU A 147 -16.47 -1.43 17.54
C GLU A 147 -16.86 -0.10 18.18
N LEU A 148 -16.45 1.04 17.60
CA LEU A 148 -16.86 2.36 18.08
C LEU A 148 -18.39 2.53 18.08
N ASN A 149 -19.07 2.05 17.05
CA ASN A 149 -20.54 2.12 16.95
C ASN A 149 -21.27 1.23 17.97
N LYS A 150 -20.59 0.28 18.62
CA LYS A 150 -21.17 -0.55 19.68
C LYS A 150 -21.15 0.12 21.05
N ILE A 151 -20.38 1.21 21.22
CA ILE A 151 -20.30 1.94 22.49
C ILE A 151 -21.65 2.57 22.80
N LYS A 152 -22.18 2.28 23.99
CA LYS A 152 -23.48 2.83 24.43
C LYS A 152 -23.23 4.16 25.12
N VAL A 153 -23.36 5.26 24.37
CA VAL A 153 -23.04 6.62 24.88
C VAL A 153 -23.86 7.05 26.10
N ASP A 154 -25.04 6.46 26.28
CA ASP A 154 -25.94 6.73 27.41
C ASP A 154 -25.77 5.73 28.57
N ASP A 155 -24.92 4.72 28.43
CA ASP A 155 -24.66 3.73 29.48
C ASP A 155 -23.63 4.28 30.49
N PRO A 156 -23.97 4.34 31.80
CA PRO A 156 -23.07 4.91 32.80
C PRO A 156 -21.73 4.16 32.97
N VAL A 157 -21.64 2.88 32.61
CA VAL A 157 -20.39 2.11 32.67
C VAL A 157 -19.47 2.50 31.51
N ASP A 158 -20.02 2.57 30.29
CA ASP A 158 -19.26 2.97 29.10
C ASP A 158 -18.81 4.44 29.18
N GLN A 159 -19.64 5.33 29.73
CA GLN A 159 -19.26 6.73 30.03
C GLN A 159 -18.03 6.81 30.97
N ARG A 160 -18.03 6.04 32.06
CA ARG A 160 -16.90 6.02 33.00
C ARG A 160 -15.62 5.49 32.36
N LYS A 161 -15.70 4.43 31.54
CA LYS A 161 -14.55 3.91 30.78
C LYS A 161 -14.00 4.97 29.82
N ALA A 162 -14.89 5.61 29.05
CA ALA A 162 -14.50 6.67 28.11
C ALA A 162 -13.78 7.83 28.81
N LEU A 163 -14.31 8.28 29.97
CA LEU A 163 -13.68 9.33 30.77
C LEU A 163 -12.31 8.91 31.35
N ALA A 164 -12.14 7.65 31.74
CA ALA A 164 -10.87 7.13 32.24
C ALA A 164 -9.78 7.07 31.15
N GLU A 165 -10.16 6.94 29.88
CA GLU A 165 -9.23 6.88 28.74
C GLU A 165 -9.04 8.22 28.01
N PHE A 166 -9.82 9.25 28.38
CA PHE A 166 -9.92 10.52 27.66
C PHE A 166 -8.56 11.21 27.44
N GLU A 167 -7.73 11.30 28.48
CA GLU A 167 -6.41 11.97 28.40
C GLU A 167 -5.53 11.33 27.31
N ARG A 168 -5.51 9.99 27.24
CA ARG A 168 -4.73 9.26 26.23
C ARG A 168 -5.25 9.50 24.83
N VAL A 169 -6.57 9.50 24.65
CA VAL A 169 -7.20 9.80 23.36
C VAL A 169 -6.89 11.23 22.92
N TYR A 170 -6.96 12.19 23.85
CA TYR A 170 -6.64 13.59 23.59
C TYR A 170 -5.19 13.80 23.17
N MET A 171 -4.24 13.18 23.89
CA MET A 171 -2.81 13.22 23.52
C MET A 171 -2.57 12.60 22.15
N ALA A 172 -3.15 11.41 21.89
CA ALA A 172 -3.00 10.73 20.61
C ALA A 172 -3.57 11.57 19.45
N ALA A 173 -4.71 12.24 19.64
CA ALA A 173 -5.30 13.12 18.65
C ALA A 173 -4.43 14.37 18.39
N SER A 174 -3.86 14.95 19.45
CA SER A 174 -3.01 16.15 19.34
C SER A 174 -1.75 15.92 18.49
N LEU A 175 -1.19 14.71 18.54
CA LEU A 175 -0.03 14.31 17.74
C LEU A 175 -0.31 14.18 16.23
N ILE A 176 -1.58 14.08 15.84
CA ILE A 176 -1.98 14.00 14.43
C ILE A 176 -2.02 15.41 13.80
N THR A 177 -2.31 16.43 14.62
CA THR A 177 -2.47 17.82 14.19
C THR A 177 -1.22 18.67 14.35
N SER A 178 -0.16 18.13 14.97
CA SER A 178 1.16 18.76 15.14
C SER A 178 2.10 18.43 13.98
#